data_AF-A0A944S1X0-F1
#
_entry.id   AF-A0A944S1X0-F1
#
_cell.length_a   1.000
_cell.length_b   1.000
_cell.length_c   1.000
_cell.angle_alpha   90.00
_cell.angle_beta   90.00
_cell.angle_gamma   90.00
#
_symmetry.space_group_name_H-M   'P 1'
#
loop_
_entity.id
_entity.type
_entity.pdbx_description
1 polymer ?
#
loop_
_entity_poly.entity_id
_entity_poly.type
_entity_poly.pdbx_seq_one_letter_code
_entity_poly.pdbx_strand_id
1 'polypeptide(L)'
;MALGLSYRCSCGERFKVYLPKGMVYGETVSRVVDWNAVDAREEADGEVDAVQRLAETTGCTFVDASKTARLACPRCTGELDLVDHFRTRLMAV
;
A
#
# COMPACT_ATOMS: atom_id res chain seq x y z
N MET A 1 -1.09 8.61 -9.74
CA MET A 1 -2.13 8.07 -8.86
C MET A 1 -1.58 6.96 -8.00
N ALA A 2 -1.31 7.32 -6.75
CA ALA A 2 -0.91 6.46 -5.66
C ALA A 2 -1.74 5.18 -5.58
N LEU A 3 -1.08 4.05 -5.33
CA LEU A 3 -1.74 2.75 -5.23
C LEU A 3 -2.33 2.59 -3.82
N GLY A 4 -3.60 3.00 -3.67
CA GLY A 4 -4.36 2.84 -2.43
C GLY A 4 -5.18 1.55 -2.40
N LEU A 5 -4.73 0.55 -1.64
CA LEU A 5 -5.34 -0.77 -1.53
C LEU A 5 -6.14 -0.92 -0.23
N SER A 6 -7.13 -1.80 -0.24
CA SER A 6 -7.89 -2.15 0.97
C SER A 6 -7.48 -3.53 1.46
N TYR A 7 -7.18 -3.65 2.74
CA TYR A 7 -6.95 -4.94 3.40
C TYR A 7 -7.90 -5.10 4.59
N ARG A 8 -8.38 -6.34 4.79
CA ARG A 8 -9.19 -6.71 5.95
C ARG A 8 -8.52 -7.85 6.67
N CYS A 9 -8.15 -7.63 7.92
CA CYS A 9 -7.62 -8.68 8.77
C CYS A 9 -8.72 -9.70 9.13
N SER A 10 -8.32 -10.93 9.46
CA SER A 10 -9.23 -12.00 9.89
C SER A 10 -10.04 -11.63 11.14
N CYS A 11 -9.50 -10.77 12.02
CA CYS A 11 -10.22 -10.25 13.19
C CYS A 11 -11.26 -9.15 12.85
N GLY A 12 -11.39 -8.79 11.57
CA GLY A 12 -12.35 -7.80 11.08
C GLY A 12 -11.80 -6.37 10.96
N GLU A 13 -10.57 -6.10 11.41
CA GLU A 13 -9.94 -4.79 11.28
C GLU A 13 -9.71 -4.43 9.81
N ARG A 14 -9.94 -3.15 9.46
CA ARG A 14 -9.89 -2.68 8.07
C ARG A 14 -8.79 -1.64 7.90
N PHE A 15 -7.98 -1.85 6.87
CA PHE A 15 -6.85 -1.01 6.57
C PHE A 15 -6.96 -0.44 5.16
N LYS A 16 -6.53 0.81 5.02
CA LYS A 16 -6.24 1.43 3.73
C LYS A 16 -4.73 1.59 3.62
N VAL A 17 -4.15 0.91 2.64
CA VAL A 17 -2.71 0.78 2.49
C VAL A 17 -2.27 1.57 1.26
N TYR A 18 -1.38 2.53 1.44
CA TYR A 18 -0.61 3.07 0.32
C TYR A 18 0.60 2.17 0.09
N LEU A 19 0.81 1.77 -1.17
CA LEU A 19 1.92 0.90 -1.56
C LEU A 19 2.69 1.52 -2.74
N PRO A 20 3.98 1.87 -2.58
CA PRO A 20 4.78 2.39 -3.68
C PRO A 20 4.77 1.45 -4.88
N LYS A 21 4.61 2.01 -6.09
CA LYS A 21 4.49 1.18 -7.30
C LYS A 21 5.78 0.42 -7.60
N GLY A 22 6.94 1.02 -7.30
CA GLY A 22 8.22 0.35 -7.44
C GLY A 22 8.32 -0.93 -6.61
N MET A 23 7.75 -0.95 -5.40
CA MET A 23 7.75 -2.14 -4.54
C MET A 23 6.90 -3.29 -5.11
N VAL A 24 5.87 -2.99 -5.90
CA VAL A 24 4.99 -4.01 -6.50
C VAL A 24 5.50 -4.45 -7.87
N TYR A 25 5.80 -3.49 -8.73
CA TYR A 25 6.02 -3.70 -10.16
C TYR A 25 7.49 -3.64 -10.57
N GLY A 26 8.39 -3.18 -9.68
CA GLY A 26 9.80 -2.95 -10.02
C GLY A 26 10.55 -4.20 -10.47
N GLU A 27 10.19 -5.36 -9.94
CA GLU A 27 10.77 -6.65 -10.35
C GLU A 27 10.13 -7.21 -11.64
N THR A 28 8.88 -6.86 -11.92
CA THR A 28 8.12 -7.40 -13.07
C THR A 28 8.30 -6.56 -14.33
N VAL A 29 8.46 -5.25 -14.19
CA VAL A 29 8.47 -4.31 -15.30
C VAL A 29 9.91 -4.14 -15.80
N SER A 30 10.22 -4.81 -16.91
CA SER A 30 11.55 -4.79 -17.55
C SER A 30 11.95 -3.46 -18.21
N ARG A 31 11.02 -2.50 -18.37
CA ARG A 31 11.35 -1.17 -18.91
C ARG A 31 12.01 -0.31 -17.83
N VAL A 32 12.96 0.53 -18.22
CA VAL A 32 13.58 1.51 -17.33
C VAL A 32 12.50 2.50 -16.89
N VAL A 33 12.05 2.36 -15.65
CA VAL A 33 11.14 3.29 -14.98
C VAL A 33 11.86 3.79 -13.74
N ASP A 34 11.95 5.10 -13.60
CA ASP A 34 12.41 5.71 -12.36
C ASP A 34 11.25 5.70 -11.35
N TRP A 35 11.17 4.62 -10.57
CA TRP A 35 10.13 4.44 -9.55
C TRP A 35 10.24 5.47 -8.43
N ASN A 36 11.45 5.93 -8.10
CA ASN A 36 11.64 6.96 -7.08
C ASN A 36 11.04 8.29 -7.55
N ALA A 37 11.25 8.66 -8.82
CA ALA A 37 10.63 9.85 -9.39
C ALA A 37 9.10 9.73 -9.48
N VAL A 38 8.58 8.52 -9.73
CA VAL A 38 7.13 8.27 -9.67
C VAL A 38 6.62 8.51 -8.25
N ASP A 39 7.17 7.81 -7.25
CA ASP A 39 6.69 7.89 -5.87
C ASP A 39 6.81 9.33 -5.32
N ALA A 40 7.91 10.04 -5.61
CA ALA A 40 8.09 11.44 -5.21
C ALA A 40 7.06 12.38 -5.85
N ARG A 41 6.66 12.13 -7.11
CA ARG A 41 5.58 12.89 -7.75
C ARG A 41 4.23 12.60 -7.10
N GLU A 42 3.94 11.35 -6.77
CA GLU A 42 2.66 10.98 -6.11
C GLU A 42 2.54 11.62 -4.72
N GLU A 43 3.65 11.73 -3.98
CA GLU A 43 3.72 12.47 -2.73
C GLU A 43 3.55 13.98 -2.95
N ALA A 44 4.28 14.57 -3.91
CA ALA A 44 4.18 16.01 -4.24
C ALA A 44 2.78 16.42 -4.72
N ASP A 45 2.10 15.55 -5.46
CA ASP A 45 0.74 15.77 -5.97
C ASP A 45 -0.33 15.52 -4.87
N GLY A 46 0.07 15.13 -3.65
CA GLY A 46 -0.84 14.89 -2.52
C GLY A 46 -1.71 13.65 -2.70
N GLU A 47 -1.29 12.70 -3.54
CA GLU A 47 -2.05 11.49 -3.82
C GLU A 47 -1.99 10.51 -2.63
N VAL A 48 -0.87 10.48 -1.90
CA VAL A 48 -0.74 9.72 -0.64
C VAL A 48 -1.72 10.26 0.40
N ASP A 49 -1.81 11.58 0.53
CA ASP A 49 -2.76 12.25 1.42
C ASP A 49 -4.22 11.97 1.02
N ALA A 50 -4.50 11.78 -0.27
CA ALA A 50 -5.82 11.37 -0.73
C ALA A 50 -6.17 9.95 -0.26
N VAL A 51 -5.21 9.01 -0.24
CA VAL A 51 -5.41 7.66 0.31
C VAL A 51 -5.65 7.73 1.82
N GLN A 52 -4.89 8.57 2.54
CA GLN A 52 -5.10 8.77 3.97
C GLN A 52 -6.49 9.34 4.27
N ARG A 53 -6.91 10.41 3.58
CA ARG A 53 -8.26 11.00 3.73
C ARG A 53 -9.37 9.98 3.44
N LEU A 54 -9.15 9.10 2.46
CA LEU A 54 -10.09 8.02 2.17
C LEU A 54 -10.16 6.99 3.30
N ALA A 55 -9.04 6.69 3.94
CA ALA A 55 -9.00 5.82 5.13
C ALA A 55 -9.86 6.42 6.25
N GLU A 56 -9.68 7.70 6.55
CA GLU A 56 -10.43 8.44 7.57
C GLU A 56 -11.94 8.45 7.26
N THR A 57 -12.30 8.78 6.02
CA THR A 57 -13.71 8.85 5.59
C THR A 57 -14.41 7.47 5.66
N THR A 58 -13.66 6.38 5.47
CA THR A 58 -14.22 5.02 5.48
C THR A 58 -14.10 4.32 6.84
N GLY A 59 -13.53 4.98 7.85
CA GLY A 59 -13.25 4.39 9.15
C GLY A 59 -12.29 3.20 9.06
N CYS A 60 -11.27 3.32 8.22
CA CYS A 60 -10.17 2.35 8.09
C CYS A 60 -8.89 2.96 8.68
N THR A 61 -8.00 2.11 9.19
CA THR A 61 -6.65 2.54 9.59
C THR A 61 -5.78 2.75 8.36
N PHE A 62 -5.20 3.94 8.22
CA PHE A 62 -4.23 4.20 7.14
C PHE A 62 -2.89 3.54 7.46
N VAL A 63 -2.26 2.97 6.43
CA VAL A 63 -0.92 2.37 6.51
C VAL A 63 -0.11 2.80 5.30
N ASP A 64 1.07 3.35 5.56
CA ASP A 64 2.05 3.71 4.54
C ASP A 64 3.10 2.61 4.44
N ALA A 65 3.00 1.78 3.40
CA ALA A 65 3.90 0.65 3.22
C ALA A 65 5.31 1.06 2.77
N SER A 66 5.53 2.32 2.36
CA SER A 66 6.87 2.84 2.11
C SER A 66 7.71 2.92 3.39
N LYS A 67 7.04 3.13 4.53
CA LYS A 67 7.66 3.25 5.85
C LYS A 67 7.66 1.92 6.62
N THR A 68 6.69 1.05 6.35
CA THR A 68 6.63 -0.28 6.96
C THR A 68 6.07 -1.33 6.00
N ALA A 69 6.92 -2.27 5.58
CA ALA A 69 6.48 -3.38 4.73
C ALA A 69 5.58 -4.37 5.48
N ARG A 70 5.71 -4.46 6.81
CA ARG A 70 4.92 -5.37 7.66
C ARG A 70 3.80 -4.61 8.36
N LEU A 71 2.59 -5.16 8.26
CA LEU A 71 1.44 -4.74 9.02
C LEU A 71 1.25 -5.66 10.22
N ALA A 72 1.38 -5.11 11.43
CA ALA A 72 0.92 -5.77 12.65
C ALA A 72 -0.50 -5.29 12.98
N CYS A 73 -1.48 -6.19 13.00
CA CYS A 73 -2.84 -5.82 13.37
C CYS A 73 -2.91 -5.46 14.86
N PRO A 74 -3.38 -4.26 15.24
CA PRO A 74 -3.41 -3.84 16.64
C PRO A 74 -4.42 -4.64 17.49
N ARG A 75 -5.36 -5.36 16.86
CA ARG A 75 -6.38 -6.14 17.58
C ARG A 75 -6.04 -7.60 17.81
N CYS A 76 -5.46 -8.29 16.84
CA CYS A 76 -5.16 -9.72 16.95
C CYS A 76 -3.67 -10.05 16.88
N THR A 77 -2.81 -9.03 16.83
CA THR A 77 -1.35 -9.14 16.69
C THR A 77 -0.88 -9.94 15.48
N GLY A 78 -1.79 -10.23 14.54
CA GLY A 78 -1.45 -10.92 13.30
C GLY A 78 -0.56 -10.05 12.43
N GLU A 79 0.51 -10.64 11.91
CA GLU A 79 1.44 -9.98 11.01
C GLU A 79 1.16 -10.36 9.55
N LEU A 80 1.34 -9.40 8.66
CA LEU A 80 1.25 -9.59 7.21
C LEU A 80 2.32 -8.76 6.52
N ASP A 81 3.05 -9.37 5.60
CA ASP A 81 3.87 -8.63 4.64
C ASP A 81 2.96 -8.03 3.55
N LEU A 82 2.84 -6.70 3.55
CA LEU A 82 1.94 -5.98 2.66
C LEU A 82 2.40 -6.08 1.21
N VAL A 83 3.72 -5.98 0.99
CA VAL A 83 4.29 -5.99 -0.36
C VAL A 83 4.07 -7.35 -0.98
N ASP A 84 4.45 -8.42 -0.28
CA ASP A 84 4.29 -9.80 -0.76
C ASP A 84 2.81 -10.15 -0.99
N HIS A 85 1.93 -9.82 -0.03
CA HIS A 85 0.51 -10.08 -0.13
C HIS A 85 -0.13 -9.43 -1.36
N PHE A 86 0.14 -8.14 -1.58
CA PHE A 86 -0.46 -7.41 -2.68
C PHE A 86 0.23 -7.70 -4.01
N ARG A 87 1.54 -7.92 -4.04
CA ARG A 87 2.25 -8.36 -5.25
C ARG A 87 1.67 -9.69 -5.73
N THR A 88 1.53 -10.68 -4.85
CA THR A 88 0.91 -11.97 -5.19
C THR A 88 -0.49 -11.78 -5.77
N ARG A 89 -1.34 -10.94 -5.16
CA ARG A 89 -2.71 -10.72 -5.64
C ARG A 89 -2.81 -9.92 -6.93
N LEU A 90 -1.94 -8.92 -7.12
CA LEU A 90 -1.95 -8.07 -8.30
C LEU A 90 -1.28 -8.74 -9.51
N MET A 91 -0.35 -9.67 -9.27
CA MET A 91 0.39 -10.41 -10.30
C MET A 91 -0.20 -11.78 -10.62
N ALA A 92 -1.18 -12.28 -9.86
CA ALA A 92 -1.85 -13.57 -10.09
C ALA A 92 -2.81 -13.56 -11.30
N VAL A 93 -2.47 -12.82 -12.36
CA VAL A 93 -3.22 -12.73 -13.62
C VAL A 93 -2.72 -13.78 -14.61
#